data_AF-A0A957S7C9-F1
#
_entry.id   AF-A0A957S7C9-F1
#
_cell.length_a   1.000
_cell.length_b   1.000
_cell.length_c   1.000
_cell.angle_alpha   90.00
_cell.angle_beta   90.00
_cell.angle_gamma   90.00
#
_symmetry.space_group_name_H-M   'P 1'
#
loop_
_entity.id
_entity.type
_entity.pdbx_description
1 polymer ?
#
loop_
_entity_poly.entity_id
_entity_poly.type
_entity_poly.pdbx_seq_one_letter_code
_entity_poly.pdbx_strand_id
1 'polypeptide(L)' 'MATPTQVQYVSDEEGQTVGVIVPIELWLEIASERETAYLLKSETMKKRLLEAKTRTQGVSFEDARTQLGI' A
#
# COMPACT_ATOMS: atom_id res chain seq x y z
N MET A 1 -1.94 -16.82 18.09
CA MET A 1 -3.40 -16.65 18.06
C MET A 1 -3.65 -15.22 17.63
N ALA A 2 -4.32 -14.99 16.48
CA ALA A 2 -4.60 -13.64 16.00
C ALA A 2 -5.73 -13.04 16.85
N THR A 3 -5.45 -11.93 17.53
CA THR A 3 -6.44 -11.17 18.29
C THR A 3 -7.50 -10.66 17.30
N PRO A 4 -8.81 -10.75 17.59
CA PRO A 4 -9.81 -10.16 16.73
C PRO A 4 -9.54 -8.66 16.62
N THR A 5 -9.34 -8.18 15.39
CA THR A 5 -9.06 -6.77 15.09
C THR A 5 -10.31 -5.95 15.38
N GLN A 6 -10.45 -5.52 16.63
CA GLN A 6 -11.62 -4.81 17.11
C GLN A 6 -11.58 -3.37 16.57
N VAL A 7 -12.44 -3.08 15.60
CA VAL A 7 -12.65 -1.73 15.07
C VAL A 7 -13.77 -1.05 15.82
N GLN A 8 -13.66 0.26 16.01
CA GLN A 8 -14.70 1.08 16.64
C GLN A 8 -15.24 2.09 15.64
N TYR A 9 -16.56 2.23 15.58
CA TYR A 9 -17.23 3.19 14.72
C TYR A 9 -17.54 4.47 15.50
N VAL A 10 -17.30 5.62 14.88
CA VAL A 10 -17.60 6.94 15.44
C VAL A 10 -18.79 7.51 14.68
N SER A 11 -19.84 7.85 15.41
CA SER A 11 -21.05 8.47 14.88
C SER A 11 -21.15 9.94 15.29
N ASP A 12 -21.79 10.74 14.45
CA ASP A 12 -22.17 12.11 14.78
C ASP A 12 -23.44 12.17 15.65
N GLU A 13 -23.91 13.39 15.92
CA GLU A 13 -25.10 13.65 16.74
C GLU A 13 -26.40 13.10 16.14
N GLU A 14 -26.42 12.86 14.82
CA GLU A 14 -27.55 12.30 14.09
C GLU A 14 -27.47 10.76 14.00
N GLY A 15 -26.41 10.17 14.56
CA GLY A 15 -26.14 8.74 14.53
C GLY A 15 -25.50 8.26 13.23
N GLN A 16 -25.09 9.17 12.33
CA GLN A 16 -24.42 8.80 11.09
C GLN A 16 -22.96 8.47 11.38
N THR A 17 -22.48 7.35 10.85
CA THR A 17 -21.07 6.97 10.97
C THR A 17 -20.19 7.93 10.18
N VAL A 18 -19.38 8.73 10.87
CA VAL A 18 -18.46 9.71 10.28
C VAL A 18 -17.01 9.25 10.31
N GLY A 19 -16.69 8.21 11.08
CA GLY A 19 -15.33 7.71 11.20
C GLY A 19 -15.21 6.30 11.75
N VAL A 20 -13.98 5.80 11.72
CA VAL A 20 -13.61 4.49 12.26
C VAL A 20 -12.24 4.60 12.94
N ILE A 21 -12.11 3.98 14.10
CA ILE A 21 -10.85 3.81 14.84
C ILE A 21 -10.42 2.36 14.63
N VAL A 22 -9.23 2.19 14.08
CA VAL A 22 -8.63 0.88 13.81
C VAL A 22 -7.31 0.70 14.59
N PRO A 23 -6.92 -0.54 14.90
CA PRO A 23 -5.56 -0.84 15.34
C PRO A 23 -4.52 -0.41 14.29
N ILE A 24 -3.34 0.02 14.76
CA ILE A 24 -2.30 0.58 13.88
C ILE A 24 -1.80 -0.42 12.83
N GLU A 25 -1.73 -1.71 13.17
CA GLU A 25 -1.33 -2.76 12.23
C GLU A 25 -2.32 -2.87 11.05
N LEU A 26 -3.62 -2.82 11.35
CA LEU A 26 -4.68 -2.82 10.32
C LEU A 26 -4.63 -1.56 9.46
N TRP A 27 -4.35 -0.40 10.05
CA TRP A 27 -4.19 0.83 9.28
C TRP A 27 -3.03 0.74 8.28
N LEU A 28 -1.88 0.20 8.71
CA LEU A 28 -0.71 0.05 7.83
C LEU A 28 -1.00 -0.91 6.66
N GLU A 29 -1.72 -1.99 6.91
CA GLU A 29 -2.19 -2.91 5.85
C GLU A 29 -3.08 -2.18 4.84
N ILE A 30 -4.15 -1.51 5.30
CA ILE A 30 -5.08 -0.75 4.44
C ILE A 30 -4.35 0.38 3.68
N ALA A 31 -3.44 1.10 4.32
CA ALA A 31 -2.68 2.16 3.70
C ALA A 31 -1.75 1.63 2.58
N SER A 32 -1.11 0.48 2.81
CA SER A 32 -0.28 -0.19 1.80
C SER A 32 -1.11 -0.63 0.58
N GLU A 33 -2.36 -1.04 0.81
CA GLU A 33 -3.29 -1.35 -0.26
C GLU A 33 -3.74 -0.11 -1.02
N ARG A 34 -3.90 1.06 -0.39
CA ARG A 34 -4.27 2.29 -1.10
C ARG A 34 -3.21 2.75 -2.08
N GLU A 35 -1.94 2.69 -1.70
CA GLU A 35 -0.82 3.04 -2.59
C GLU A 35 -0.71 2.04 -3.74
N THR A 36 -0.83 0.75 -3.44
CA THR A 36 -0.84 -0.31 -4.46
C THR A 36 -2.06 -0.20 -5.38
N ALA A 37 -3.26 0.01 -4.83
CA ALA A 37 -4.49 0.19 -5.58
C ALA A 37 -4.44 1.44 -6.46
N TYR A 38 -3.81 2.53 -6.00
CA TYR A 38 -3.57 3.71 -6.82
C TYR A 38 -2.71 3.39 -8.04
N LEU A 39 -1.61 2.66 -7.86
CA LEU A 39 -0.78 2.20 -8.98
C LEU A 39 -1.55 1.24 -9.90
N LEU A 40 -2.43 0.38 -9.35
CA LEU A 40 -3.25 -0.56 -10.13
C LEU A 40 -4.37 0.10 -10.93
N LYS A 41 -4.72 1.38 -10.69
CA LYS A 41 -5.72 2.12 -11.50
C LYS A 41 -5.25 2.36 -12.95
N SER A 42 -3.95 2.36 -13.20
CA SER A 42 -3.39 2.48 -14.54
C SER A 42 -3.00 1.11 -15.07
N GLU A 43 -3.59 0.70 -16.19
CA GLU A 43 -3.22 -0.56 -16.87
C GLU A 43 -1.72 -0.63 -17.20
N THR A 44 -1.12 0.50 -17.58
CA THR A 44 0.33 0.60 -17.82
C THR A 44 1.14 0.32 -16.56
N MET A 45 0.73 0.88 -15.43
CA MET A 45 1.44 0.73 -14.16
C MET A 45 1.25 -0.67 -13.56
N LYS A 46 0.03 -1.23 -13.68
CA LYS A 46 -0.25 -2.63 -13.35
C LYS A 46 0.66 -3.60 -14.11
N LYS A 47 0.82 -3.40 -15.42
CA LYS A 47 1.75 -4.19 -16.25
C LYS A 47 3.20 -4.09 -15.72
N ARG A 48 3.68 -2.87 -15.46
CA ARG A 48 5.03 -2.64 -14.91
C ARG A 48 5.24 -3.33 -13.56
N LEU A 49 4.25 -3.30 -12.67
CA LEU A 49 4.32 -3.97 -11.38
C LEU A 49 4.39 -5.50 -11.51
N LEU A 50 3.59 -6.07 -12.41
CA LEU A 50 3.61 -7.51 -12.68
C LEU A 50 4.96 -7.96 -13.27
N GLU A 51 5.52 -7.19 -14.20
CA GLU A 51 6.86 -7.42 -14.76
C GLU A 51 7.96 -7.28 -13.71
N ALA A 52 7.85 -6.28 -12.83
CA ALA A 52 8.80 -6.10 -11.74
C ALA A 52 8.76 -7.25 -10.73
N LYS A 53 7.58 -7.80 -10.44
CA LYS A 53 7.38 -8.93 -9.52
C LYS A 53 8.03 -10.22 -10.03
N THR A 54 8.06 -10.46 -11.33
CA THR A 54 8.63 -11.69 -11.92
C THR A 54 10.12 -11.58 -12.21
N ARG A 55 10.70 -10.38 -12.08
CA ARG A 55 12.10 -10.12 -12.39
C ARG A 55 13.01 -10.66 -11.29
N THR A 56 13.95 -11.50 -11.70
CA THR A 56 14.97 -12.12 -10.82
C THR A 56 16.31 -11.40 -10.87
N GLN A 57 16.46 -10.44 -11.78
CA GLN A 57 17.70 -9.71 -12.02
C GLN A 57 17.60 -8.26 -11.51
N GLY A 58 18.65 -7.79 -10.87
CA GLY A 58 18.79 -6.41 -10.42
C GLY A 58 20.02 -5.76 -11.02
N VAL A 59 20.17 -4.46 -10.77
CA VAL A 59 21.40 -3.71 -11.01
C VAL A 59 22.03 -3.41 -9.66
N SER A 60 23.36 -3.44 -9.56
CA SER A 60 24.03 -3.05 -8.32
C SER A 60 23.82 -1.56 -8.05
N PHE A 61 23.96 -1.15 -6.78
CA PHE A 61 23.82 0.26 -6.43
C PHE A 61 24.84 1.14 -7.17
N GLU A 62 26.10 0.69 -7.27
CA GLU A 62 27.17 1.42 -7.95
C GLU A 62 26.95 1.52 -9.48
N ASP A 63 26.47 0.44 -10.10
CA ASP A 63 26.13 0.46 -11.53
C ASP A 63 24.94 1.38 -11.80
N ALA A 64 23.91 1.35 -10.94
CA ALA A 64 22.76 2.22 -11.04
C ALA A 64 23.16 3.69 -10.88
N ARG A 65 24.01 3.99 -9.91
CA ARG A 65 24.56 5.31 -9.65
C ARG A 65 25.32 5.84 -10.86
N THR A 66 26.21 5.02 -11.42
CA THR A 66 26.98 5.33 -12.62
C THR A 66 26.08 5.59 -13.83
N GLN A 67 25.07 4.74 -14.06
CA GLN A 67 24.15 4.87 -15.19
C GLN A 67 23.24 6.10 -15.08
N LEU A 68 22.86 6.48 -13.85
CA LEU A 68 22.00 7.64 -13.58
C LEU A 68 22.80 8.96 -13.47
N GLY A 69 24.13 8.89 -13.41
CA GLY A 69 25.01 10.08 -13.39
C GLY A 69 24.96 10.86 -12.08
N ILE A 70 24.72 10.18 -10.95
CA ILE A 70 24.65 10.76 -9.59
C ILE A 70 25.72 10.19 -8.66
#